data_AF-A0A9Q5P2E0-F1
#
_entry.id   AF-A0A9Q5P2E0-F1
#
_cell.length_a   1.000
_cell.length_b   1.000
_cell.length_c   1.000
_cell.angle_alpha   90.00
_cell.angle_beta   90.00
_cell.angle_gamma   90.00
#
_symmetry.space_group_name_H-M   'P 1'
#
loop_
_entity.id
_entity.type
_entity.pdbx_description
1 polymer ?
#
loop_
_entity_poly.entity_id
_entity_poly.type
_entity_poly.pdbx_seq_one_letter_code
_entity_poly.pdbx_strand_id
1 'polypeptide(L)' 'MEYIGFADAIEFVKISGISKNDLEKHVYSNKEFQEKCMYRFGKNHKRYIKIRPAIDFIEQNLMVPETAL' A
#
# COMPACT_ATOMS: atom_id res chain seq x y z
N MET A 1 -16.34 1.75 -13.75
CA MET A 1 -16.59 1.42 -12.34
C MET A 1 -15.29 1.57 -11.59
N GLU A 2 -15.04 2.75 -11.04
CA GLU A 2 -13.97 2.95 -10.07
C GLU A 2 -14.39 2.22 -8.81
N TYR A 3 -13.68 1.19 -8.40
CA TYR A 3 -13.86 0.60 -7.06
C TYR A 3 -13.39 1.67 -6.07
N ILE A 4 -14.32 2.51 -5.62
CA ILE A 4 -14.07 3.58 -4.64
C ILE A 4 -13.46 2.91 -3.40
N GLY A 5 -12.15 3.12 -3.19
CA GLY A 5 -11.41 2.52 -2.07
C GLY A 5 -10.29 1.56 -2.46
N PHE A 6 -10.10 1.23 -3.74
CA PHE A 6 -8.95 0.45 -4.21
C PHE A 6 -8.14 1.20 -5.27
N ALA A 7 -6.82 1.01 -5.23
CA ALA A 7 -5.87 1.54 -6.21
C ALA A 7 -4.97 0.42 -6.73
N ASP A 8 -4.51 0.51 -7.97
CA ASP A 8 -3.33 -0.26 -8.37
C ASP A 8 -2.05 0.45 -7.93
N ALA A 9 -0.89 -0.16 -8.18
CA ALA A 9 0.39 0.38 -7.70
C ALA A 9 0.67 1.81 -8.20
N ILE A 10 0.29 2.13 -9.43
CA ILE A 10 0.55 3.44 -10.04
C ILE A 10 -0.32 4.48 -9.36
N GLU A 11 -1.61 4.19 -9.22
CA GLU A 11 -2.54 5.11 -8.60
C GLU A 11 -2.29 5.26 -7.09
N PHE A 12 -1.86 4.19 -6.43
CA PHE A 12 -1.54 4.21 -5.00
C PHE A 12 -0.33 5.10 -4.69
N VAL A 13 0.70 5.10 -5.55
CA VAL A 13 1.83 6.04 -5.42
C VAL A 13 1.35 7.50 -5.46
N LYS A 14 0.43 7.84 -6.37
CA LYS A 14 -0.11 9.20 -6.46
C LYS A 14 -0.96 9.58 -5.24
N ILE A 15 -1.78 8.65 -4.75
CA ILE A 15 -2.69 8.90 -3.63
C ILE A 15 -1.94 8.97 -2.29
N SER A 16 -1.02 8.04 -2.05
CA SER A 16 -0.28 7.95 -0.78
C SER A 16 0.88 8.95 -0.69
N GLY A 17 1.38 9.44 -1.84
CA GLY A 17 2.60 10.24 -1.88
C GLY A 17 3.89 9.45 -1.63
N ILE A 18 3.79 8.14 -1.38
CA ILE A 18 4.94 7.27 -1.13
C ILE A 18 5.70 7.04 -2.43
N SER A 19 7.03 7.15 -2.38
CA SER A 19 7.86 6.90 -3.55
C SER A 19 7.69 5.45 -4.04
N LYS A 20 7.75 5.24 -5.36
CA LYS A 20 7.68 3.89 -5.92
C LYS A 20 8.74 2.95 -5.33
N ASN A 21 9.92 3.47 -5.07
CA ASN A 21 11.02 2.70 -4.49
C ASN A 21 10.71 2.23 -3.07
N ASP A 22 10.14 3.11 -2.23
CA ASP A 22 9.79 2.74 -0.86
C ASP A 22 8.59 1.78 -0.82
N LEU A 23 7.63 1.99 -1.72
CA LEU A 23 6.52 1.07 -1.93
C LEU A 23 7.03 -0.34 -2.27
N GLU A 24 7.99 -0.47 -3.17
CA GLU A 24 8.55 -1.77 -3.58
C GLU A 24 9.43 -2.41 -2.50
N LYS A 25 10.30 -1.63 -1.85
CA LYS A 25 11.31 -2.16 -0.92
C LYS A 25 10.82 -2.33 0.51
N HIS A 26 9.95 -1.45 0.99
CA HIS A 26 9.55 -1.41 2.40
C HIS A 26 8.10 -1.84 2.60
N VAL A 27 7.19 -1.44 1.71
CA VAL A 27 5.76 -1.73 1.88
C VAL A 27 5.42 -3.11 1.33
N TYR A 28 5.76 -3.41 0.08
CA TYR A 28 5.44 -4.71 -0.53
C TYR A 28 6.25 -5.87 0.03
N SER A 29 7.41 -5.63 0.64
CA SER A 29 8.17 -6.67 1.32
C SER A 29 7.55 -7.08 2.66
N ASN A 30 6.63 -6.27 3.22
CA ASN A 30 5.94 -6.56 4.47
C ASN A 30 4.77 -7.54 4.24
N LYS A 31 4.85 -8.73 4.83
CA LYS A 31 3.82 -9.78 4.69
C LYS A 31 2.47 -9.38 5.29
N GLU A 32 2.47 -8.69 6.42
CA GLU A 32 1.25 -8.27 7.09
C GLU A 32 0.50 -7.20 6.26
N PHE A 33 1.23 -6.29 5.62
CA PHE A 33 0.66 -5.37 4.64
C PHE A 33 0.02 -6.12 3.48
N GLN A 34 0.70 -7.14 2.93
CA GLN A 34 0.14 -7.95 1.85
C GLN A 34 -1.18 -8.61 2.26
N GLU A 35 -1.23 -9.20 3.47
CA GLU A 35 -2.40 -9.90 3.99
C GLU A 35 -3.58 -8.97 4.28
N LYS A 36 -3.32 -7.80 4.87
CA LYS A 36 -4.36 -6.87 5.33
C LYS A 36 -4.82 -5.90 4.25
N CYS A 37 -3.94 -5.53 3.32
CA CYS A 37 -4.16 -4.40 2.43
C CYS A 37 -4.15 -4.74 0.93
N MET A 38 -3.60 -5.90 0.53
CA MET A 38 -3.48 -6.27 -0.89
C MET A 38 -4.46 -7.37 -1.31
N TYR A 39 -5.06 -7.18 -2.48
CA TYR A 39 -6.10 -8.05 -3.01
C TYR A 39 -5.83 -8.37 -4.48
N ARG A 40 -6.31 -9.52 -4.93
CA ARG A 40 -6.25 -9.96 -6.32
C ARG A 40 -7.58 -10.56 -6.74
N PHE A 41 -7.95 -10.41 -8.00
CA PHE A 41 -9.10 -11.12 -8.56
C PHE A 41 -8.68 -12.53 -9.01
N GLY A 42 -9.01 -13.55 -8.22
CA GLY A 42 -8.79 -14.95 -8.56
C GLY A 42 -7.33 -15.25 -8.94
N LYS A 43 -7.13 -15.93 -10.08
CA LYS A 43 -5.80 -16.30 -10.60
C LYS A 43 -5.06 -15.15 -11.31
N ASN A 44 -5.61 -13.94 -11.34
CA ASN A 44 -4.95 -12.82 -11.99
C ASN A 44 -3.73 -12.35 -11.19
N HIS A 45 -2.65 -11.97 -11.89
CA HIS A 45 -1.45 -11.40 -11.28
C HIS A 45 -1.62 -9.93 -10.90
N LYS A 46 -2.64 -9.23 -11.43
CA LYS A 46 -2.91 -7.82 -11.06
C LYS A 46 -3.34 -7.72 -9.60
N ARG A 47 -2.68 -6.80 -8.90
CA ARG A 47 -2.87 -6.52 -7.47
C ARG A 47 -3.56 -5.18 -7.29
N TYR A 48 -4.38 -5.10 -6.26
CA TYR A 48 -5.08 -3.91 -5.83
C TYR A 48 -4.80 -3.68 -4.36
N ILE A 49 -4.70 -2.42 -3.97
CA ILE A 49 -4.40 -1.97 -2.62
C ILE A 49 -5.65 -1.28 -2.10
N LYS A 50 -6.15 -1.73 -0.95
CA LYS A 50 -7.26 -1.05 -0.27
C LYS A 50 -6.72 0.22 0.38
N ILE A 51 -7.09 1.38 -0.16
CA ILE A 51 -6.39 2.65 0.04
C ILE A 51 -6.32 3.05 1.51
N ARG A 52 -7.46 3.20 2.20
CA ARG A 52 -7.48 3.67 3.60
C ARG A 52 -6.70 2.75 4.55
N PRO A 53 -6.98 1.43 4.60
CA PRO A 53 -6.20 0.52 5.45
C PRO A 53 -4.71 0.53 5.13
N ALA A 54 -4.33 0.68 3.87
CA ALA A 54 -2.93 0.72 3.47
C ALA A 54 -2.23 1.97 4.00
N ILE A 55 -2.86 3.14 3.91
CA ILE A 55 -2.30 4.39 4.44
C ILE A 55 -2.15 4.29 5.97
N ASP A 56 -3.22 3.87 6.66
CA ASP A 56 -3.20 3.71 8.13
C ASP A 56 -2.11 2.72 8.57
N PHE A 57 -1.97 1.60 7.86
CA PHE A 57 -0.96 0.59 8.17
C PHE A 57 0.46 1.15 8.03
N ILE A 58 0.74 1.87 6.94
CA ILE A 58 2.07 2.41 6.67
C ILE A 58 2.45 3.45 7.72
N GLU A 59 1.54 4.37 8.04
CA GLU A 59 1.75 5.39 9.06
C GLU A 59 2.04 4.78 10.44
N GLN A 60 1.26 3.76 10.85
CA GLN A 60 1.35 3.17 12.18
C GLN A 60 2.51 2.19 12.37
N ASN A 61 2.95 1.51 11.29
CA ASN A 61 3.85 0.36 11.42
C ASN A 61 5.18 0.51 10.66
N LEU A 62 5.25 1.36 9.63
CA LEU A 62 6.42 1.44 8.76
C LEU A 62 7.10 2.81 8.82
N MET A 63 6.36 3.89 9.01
CA MET A 63 6.93 5.22 9.15
C MET A 63 7.38 5.45 10.60
N VAL A 64 8.52 6.12 10.73
CA VAL A 64 9.04 6.60 12.01
C VAL A 64 8.95 8.13 11.98
N PRO A 65 8.38 8.79 13.01
CA PRO A 65 8.38 10.25 13.08
C PRO A 65 9.81 10.78 13.06
N GLU A 66 10.05 11.87 12.32
CA GLU A 66 11.37 12.52 12.23
C GLU A 66 11.93 12.88 13.63
N THR A 67 11.05 13.20 14.58
CA THR A 67 11.42 13.53 15.96
C THR A 67 11.87 12.33 16.81
N ALA A 68 11.76 11.11 16.29
CA ALA A 68 12.18 9.88 16.96
C ALA A 68 13.52 9.34 16.41
N LEU A 69 14.19 10.10 15.52
CA LEU A 69 15.53 9.83 15.00
C LEU A 69 16.63 10.51 15.84
#